data_AF-A0A351FCA2-F1
#
_entry.id   AF-A0A351FCA2-F1
#
_cell.length_a   1.000
_cell.length_b   1.000
_cell.length_c   1.000
_cell.angle_alpha   90.00
_cell.angle_beta   90.00
_cell.angle_gamma   90.00
#
_symmetry.space_group_name_H-M   'P 1'
#
loop_
_entity.id
_entity.type
_entity.pdbx_description
1 polymer ?
#
loop_
_entity_poly.entity_id
_entity_poly.type
_entity_poly.pdbx_seq_one_letter_code
_entity_poly.pdbx_strand_id
1 'polypeptide(L)'
;HTVGKREEVFWHLNHPNFHYAVTAEIMAAAPDIDGVEIFNASTGCKSLGDEHVPSVERIWDIANTLRIKKHKLPPIFGCATDDTHNYHTPEEHYHSDKELKNAPGLAWVMVRSDSLDKDSITSAMRQGDFYSSTGITLRRLEYDEERR
;
A
#
# COMPACT_ATOMS: atom_id res chain seq x y z
N HIS A 1 23.86 13.36 18.03
CA HIS A 1 22.56 12.70 18.25
C HIS A 1 22.53 11.40 17.47
N THR A 2 22.89 10.29 18.13
CA THR A 2 22.62 8.95 17.60
C THR A 2 21.13 8.73 17.72
N VAL A 3 20.41 8.89 16.62
CA VAL A 3 19.03 8.41 16.51
C VAL A 3 19.12 6.91 16.76
N GLY A 4 18.58 6.44 17.89
CA GLY A 4 18.52 5.02 18.20
C GLY A 4 17.90 4.29 17.02
N LYS A 5 18.46 3.12 16.67
CA LYS A 5 17.95 2.25 15.60
C LYS A 5 16.44 2.10 15.85
N ARG A 6 15.61 2.76 15.02
CA ARG A 6 14.16 2.64 15.08
C ARG A 6 13.85 1.14 15.02
N GLU A 7 12.90 0.68 15.83
CA GLU A 7 12.41 -0.69 15.67
C GLU A 7 12.08 -0.93 14.19
N GLU A 8 12.32 -2.15 13.69
CA GLU A 8 11.97 -2.51 12.33
C GLU A 8 10.44 -2.55 12.23
N VAL A 9 9.88 -1.38 11.93
CA VAL A 9 8.46 -1.14 11.71
C VAL A 9 8.33 -0.56 10.30
N PHE A 10 7.34 -1.06 9.56
CA PHE A 10 6.93 -0.51 8.28
C PHE A 10 5.73 0.41 8.51
N TRP A 11 5.92 1.71 8.41
CA TRP A 11 4.86 2.69 8.62
C TRP A 11 4.13 2.93 7.31
N HIS A 12 2.93 2.39 7.17
CA HIS A 12 2.08 2.64 6.01
C HIS A 12 0.88 3.52 6.33
N LEU A 13 0.50 4.34 5.36
CA LEU A 13 -0.71 5.14 5.40
C LEU A 13 -1.90 4.33 4.86
N ASN A 14 -2.93 4.15 5.68
CA ASN A 14 -4.12 3.41 5.29
C ASN A 14 -5.08 4.29 4.50
N HIS A 15 -5.67 3.68 3.47
CA HIS A 15 -6.79 4.15 2.65
C HIS A 15 -6.92 5.69 2.60
N PRO A 16 -5.97 6.40 1.95
CA PRO A 16 -5.85 7.88 2.04
C PRO A 16 -7.07 8.62 1.46
N ASN A 17 -7.81 7.94 0.60
CA ASN A 17 -9.03 8.42 -0.05
C ASN A 17 -10.31 8.11 0.73
N PHE A 18 -10.25 7.41 1.85
CA PHE A 18 -11.41 7.22 2.71
C PHE A 18 -11.85 8.59 3.22
N HIS A 19 -13.02 9.04 2.78
CA HIS A 19 -13.49 10.42 2.91
C HIS A 19 -12.49 11.50 2.42
N TYR A 20 -11.58 11.14 1.51
CA TYR A 20 -10.56 12.04 0.95
C TYR A 20 -9.67 12.68 2.03
N ALA A 21 -9.34 11.91 3.07
CA ALA A 21 -8.68 12.40 4.27
C ALA A 21 -7.26 12.93 4.03
N VAL A 22 -6.51 12.37 3.08
CA VAL A 22 -5.10 12.71 2.85
C VAL A 22 -4.82 13.08 1.40
N THR A 23 -4.29 14.29 1.18
CA THR A 23 -3.84 14.74 -0.15
C THR A 23 -2.41 14.29 -0.44
N ALA A 24 -2.02 14.38 -1.71
CA ALA A 24 -0.66 14.06 -2.14
C ALA A 24 0.41 14.93 -1.46
N GLU A 25 0.10 16.19 -1.18
CA GLU A 25 1.02 17.15 -0.54
C GLU A 25 1.24 16.81 0.94
N ILE A 26 0.17 16.46 1.65
CA ILE A 26 0.25 16.02 3.05
C ILE A 26 1.10 14.73 3.12
N MET A 27 0.80 13.77 2.24
CA MET A 27 1.55 12.52 2.16
C MET A 27 3.02 12.76 1.79
N ALA A 28 3.29 13.66 0.83
CA ALA A 28 4.66 13.99 0.42
C ALA A 28 5.50 14.58 1.56
N ALA A 29 4.88 15.39 2.42
CA ALA A 29 5.56 16.08 3.51
C ALA A 29 5.87 15.20 4.73
N ALA A 30 5.24 14.02 4.86
CA ALA A 30 5.41 13.13 6.01
C ALA A 30 6.75 12.36 5.93
N PRO A 31 7.77 12.65 6.76
CA PRO A 31 9.11 12.07 6.57
C PRO A 31 9.19 10.58 6.93
N ASP A 32 8.28 10.11 7.79
CA ASP A 32 8.36 8.83 8.48
C ASP A 32 7.48 7.72 7.90
N ILE A 33 6.83 7.96 6.76
CA ILE A 33 6.03 6.94 6.07
C ILE A 33 6.88 6.15 5.07
N ASP A 34 6.78 4.83 5.15
CA ASP A 34 7.42 3.86 4.26
C ASP A 34 6.47 3.42 3.14
N GLY A 35 5.17 3.32 3.42
CA GLY A 35 4.17 2.82 2.47
C GLY A 35 2.83 3.59 2.45
N VAL A 36 2.01 3.32 1.45
CA VAL A 36 0.61 3.77 1.37
C VAL A 36 -0.24 2.69 0.72
N GLU A 37 -1.47 2.51 1.19
CA GLU A 37 -2.44 1.65 0.51
C GLU A 37 -2.87 2.28 -0.82
N ILE A 38 -2.35 1.74 -1.94
CA ILE A 38 -2.80 2.09 -3.29
C ILE A 38 -4.09 1.37 -3.68
N PHE A 39 -4.41 0.28 -2.98
CA PHE A 39 -5.67 -0.44 -3.08
C PHE A 39 -6.13 -0.93 -1.70
N ASN A 40 -7.40 -0.72 -1.38
CA ASN A 40 -8.02 -1.26 -0.18
C ASN A 40 -9.42 -1.78 -0.55
N ALA A 41 -9.73 -3.04 -0.19
CA ALA A 41 -10.97 -3.71 -0.58
C ALA A 41 -12.18 -3.41 0.32
N SER A 42 -11.99 -2.58 1.35
CA SER A 42 -13.03 -2.16 2.27
C SER A 42 -14.00 -1.15 1.65
N THR A 43 -15.20 -1.10 2.20
CA THR A 43 -16.30 -0.27 1.75
C THR A 43 -16.00 1.20 2.00
N GLY A 44 -16.22 2.04 0.98
CA GLY A 44 -15.95 3.48 1.06
C GLY A 44 -14.52 3.87 0.66
N CYS A 45 -13.63 2.90 0.48
CA CYS A 45 -12.34 3.10 -0.17
C CYS A 45 -12.52 3.30 -1.68
N LYS A 46 -12.22 4.50 -2.18
CA LYS A 46 -12.36 4.85 -3.61
C LYS A 46 -11.06 4.69 -4.38
N SER A 47 -10.40 3.53 -4.31
CA SER A 47 -8.98 3.40 -4.74
C SER A 47 -8.75 3.81 -6.21
N LEU A 48 -9.75 3.57 -7.06
CA LEU A 48 -9.73 3.94 -8.48
C LEU A 48 -10.06 5.42 -8.75
N GLY A 49 -10.49 6.18 -7.74
CA GLY A 49 -11.00 7.53 -7.91
C GLY A 49 -12.34 7.58 -8.66
N ASP A 50 -12.72 8.77 -9.11
CA ASP A 50 -13.85 9.05 -10.00
C ASP A 50 -13.60 10.34 -10.80
N GLU A 51 -14.62 10.87 -11.46
CA GLU A 51 -14.50 12.11 -12.26
C GLU A 51 -14.12 13.35 -11.45
N HIS A 52 -14.30 13.32 -10.13
CA HIS A 52 -14.04 14.45 -9.23
C HIS A 52 -12.83 14.21 -8.32
N VAL A 53 -12.45 12.95 -8.11
CA VAL A 53 -11.38 12.58 -7.18
C VAL A 53 -10.34 11.72 -7.87
N PRO A 54 -9.04 12.06 -7.76
CA PRO A 54 -7.97 11.24 -8.32
C PRO A 54 -7.93 9.85 -7.70
N SER A 55 -7.49 8.86 -8.49
CA SER A 55 -7.14 7.54 -7.96
C SER A 55 -6.03 7.64 -6.92
N VAL A 56 -5.94 6.65 -6.02
CA VAL A 56 -4.87 6.64 -5.03
C VAL A 56 -3.51 6.45 -5.69
N GLU A 57 -3.44 5.69 -6.77
CA GLU A 57 -2.23 5.58 -7.60
C GLU A 57 -1.79 6.98 -8.10
N ARG A 58 -2.73 7.82 -8.55
CA ARG A 58 -2.43 9.19 -8.98
C ARG A 58 -1.97 10.07 -7.82
N ILE A 59 -2.58 9.95 -6.65
CA ILE A 59 -2.16 10.65 -5.43
C ILE A 59 -0.73 10.23 -5.04
N TRP A 60 -0.45 8.93 -5.12
CA TRP A 60 0.85 8.32 -4.83
C TRP A 60 1.95 8.80 -5.79
N ASP A 61 1.67 8.85 -7.09
CA ASP A 61 2.59 9.39 -8.10
C ASP A 61 2.97 10.86 -7.83
N ILE A 62 1.97 11.69 -7.51
CA ILE A 62 2.20 13.12 -7.20
C ILE A 62 3.04 13.22 -5.93
N ALA A 63 2.71 12.47 -4.89
CA ALA A 63 3.44 12.49 -3.64
C ALA A 63 4.90 12.07 -3.82
N ASN A 64 5.17 10.98 -4.53
CA ASN A 64 6.53 10.52 -4.81
C ASN A 64 7.31 11.52 -5.69
N THR A 65 6.64 12.14 -6.66
CA THR A 65 7.25 13.21 -7.46
C THR A 65 7.69 14.38 -6.57
N LEU A 66 6.82 14.84 -5.67
CA LEU A 66 7.13 15.91 -4.73
C LEU A 66 8.25 15.51 -3.75
N ARG A 67 8.22 14.28 -3.22
CA ARG A 67 9.24 13.77 -2.30
C ARG A 67 10.62 13.79 -2.91
N ILE A 68 10.76 13.25 -4.11
CA ILE A 68 12.04 13.16 -4.81
C ILE A 68 12.51 14.55 -5.26
N LYS A 69 11.64 15.35 -5.88
CA LYS A 69 12.05 16.62 -6.49
C LYS A 69 12.21 17.73 -5.47
N LYS A 70 11.27 17.89 -4.54
CA LYS A 70 11.17 19.02 -3.61
C LYS A 70 11.69 18.68 -2.22
N HIS A 71 11.22 17.60 -1.61
CA HIS A 71 11.51 17.32 -0.19
C HIS A 71 12.82 16.56 0.03
N LYS A 72 13.41 15.97 -1.02
CA LYS A 72 14.60 15.11 -0.96
C LYS A 72 14.42 13.93 0.01
N LEU A 73 13.20 13.39 0.03
CA LEU A 73 12.82 12.23 0.83
C LEU A 73 12.79 10.97 -0.04
N PRO A 74 13.01 9.77 0.53
CA PRO A 74 12.87 8.51 -0.19
C PRO A 74 11.43 8.33 -0.68
N PRO A 75 11.20 7.56 -1.76
CA PRO A 75 9.84 7.26 -2.21
C PRO A 75 9.07 6.45 -1.16
N ILE A 76 7.74 6.53 -1.24
CA ILE A 76 6.77 5.74 -0.50
C ILE A 76 6.43 4.52 -1.36
N PHE A 77 6.39 3.32 -0.78
CA PHE A 77 5.99 2.10 -1.49
C PHE A 77 4.45 1.94 -1.55
N GLY A 78 3.95 1.30 -2.60
CA GLY A 78 2.53 1.02 -2.75
C GLY A 78 2.14 -0.35 -2.17
N CYS A 79 1.19 -0.36 -1.25
CA CYS A 79 0.64 -1.54 -0.58
C CYS A 79 -0.81 -1.81 -1.01
N ALA A 80 -1.25 -3.05 -0.86
CA ALA A 80 -2.65 -3.43 -1.00
C ALA A 80 -3.09 -4.27 0.20
N THR A 81 -4.29 -4.00 0.71
CA THR A 81 -4.87 -4.66 1.88
C THR A 81 -6.36 -4.93 1.65
N ASP A 82 -6.89 -5.99 2.25
CA ASP A 82 -8.33 -6.28 2.17
C ASP A 82 -9.15 -5.51 3.21
N ASP A 83 -8.53 -5.12 4.32
CA ASP A 83 -9.17 -4.43 5.46
C ASP A 83 -10.51 -5.08 5.81
N THR A 84 -10.43 -6.39 6.03
CA THR A 84 -11.59 -7.27 6.20
C THR A 84 -12.42 -6.88 7.42
N HIS A 85 -13.73 -6.74 7.23
CA HIS A 85 -14.71 -6.53 8.31
C HIS A 85 -15.75 -7.67 8.40
N ASN A 86 -15.82 -8.53 7.38
CA ASN A 86 -16.79 -9.61 7.23
C ASN A 86 -16.03 -10.94 7.13
N TYR A 87 -16.13 -11.78 8.15
CA TYR A 87 -15.29 -12.99 8.29
C TYR A 87 -16.06 -14.31 8.25
N HIS A 88 -17.38 -14.29 8.50
CA HIS A 88 -18.05 -15.50 8.99
C HIS A 88 -18.96 -16.15 7.96
N THR A 89 -19.67 -15.37 7.16
CA THR A 89 -20.68 -15.92 6.25
C THR A 89 -20.49 -15.42 4.82
N PRO A 90 -20.69 -16.28 3.79
CA PRO A 90 -20.66 -15.84 2.40
C PRO A 90 -21.60 -14.67 2.13
N GLU A 91 -22.75 -14.61 2.80
CA GLU A 91 -23.73 -13.55 2.69
C GLU A 91 -23.18 -12.19 3.15
N GLU A 92 -22.28 -12.15 4.14
CA GLU A 92 -21.58 -10.93 4.55
C GLU A 92 -20.56 -10.47 3.49
N HIS A 93 -19.97 -11.39 2.72
CA HIS A 93 -18.92 -11.05 1.75
C HIS A 93 -19.45 -10.36 0.49
N TYR A 94 -20.73 -10.52 0.17
CA TYR A 94 -21.36 -9.90 -1.00
C TYR A 94 -22.18 -8.68 -0.60
N HIS A 95 -21.83 -7.52 -1.16
CA HIS A 95 -22.59 -6.28 -0.95
C HIS A 95 -23.75 -6.15 -1.97
N SER A 96 -24.57 -5.09 -1.86
CA SER A 96 -25.80 -4.88 -2.65
C SER A 96 -25.64 -5.08 -4.16
N ASP A 97 -24.44 -4.82 -4.66
CA ASP A 97 -24.12 -4.88 -6.09
C ASP A 97 -23.49 -6.23 -6.50
N LYS A 98 -23.49 -7.22 -5.60
CA LYS A 98 -22.76 -8.51 -5.70
C LYS A 98 -21.25 -8.36 -5.86
N GLU A 99 -20.72 -7.19 -5.53
CA GLU A 99 -19.29 -6.96 -5.41
C GLU A 99 -18.79 -7.57 -4.10
N LEU A 100 -17.66 -8.29 -4.17
CA LEU A 100 -16.92 -8.70 -2.99
C LEU A 100 -16.25 -7.47 -2.38
N LYS A 101 -16.64 -7.13 -1.16
CA LYS A 101 -15.99 -6.08 -0.34
C LYS A 101 -15.95 -6.55 1.09
N ASN A 102 -15.02 -5.97 1.86
CA ASN A 102 -14.82 -6.28 3.29
C ASN A 102 -14.53 -7.76 3.60
N ALA A 103 -14.30 -8.60 2.59
CA ALA A 103 -14.07 -10.04 2.72
C ALA A 103 -12.56 -10.33 2.74
N PRO A 104 -12.13 -11.43 3.38
CA PRO A 104 -10.72 -11.80 3.43
C PRO A 104 -10.18 -12.20 2.06
N GLY A 105 -8.91 -11.86 1.82
CA GLY A 105 -8.15 -12.30 0.65
C GLY A 105 -8.45 -11.53 -0.64
N LEU A 106 -9.04 -10.33 -0.55
CA LEU A 106 -9.27 -9.48 -1.72
C LEU A 106 -8.03 -8.66 -2.13
N ALA A 107 -7.10 -8.44 -1.21
CA ALA A 107 -5.85 -7.75 -1.47
C ALA A 107 -4.80 -8.04 -0.39
N TRP A 108 -3.54 -8.11 -0.79
CA TRP A 108 -2.41 -8.41 0.10
C TRP A 108 -1.09 -7.93 -0.52
N VAL A 109 -0.01 -8.01 0.28
CA VAL A 109 1.36 -7.88 -0.20
C VAL A 109 2.06 -9.24 -0.21
N MET A 110 2.88 -9.47 -1.23
CA MET A 110 3.74 -10.64 -1.35
C MET A 110 5.18 -10.20 -1.12
N VAL A 111 5.77 -10.66 -0.01
CA VAL A 111 7.09 -10.22 0.46
C VAL A 111 8.14 -11.28 0.13
N ARG A 112 9.25 -10.87 -0.49
CA ARG A 112 10.43 -11.70 -0.70
C ARG A 112 11.36 -11.53 0.52
N SER A 113 11.29 -12.49 1.43
CA SER A 113 12.07 -12.52 2.68
C SER A 113 12.80 -13.86 2.83
N ASP A 114 13.96 -13.83 3.47
CA ASP A 114 14.77 -15.03 3.76
C ASP A 114 14.11 -15.94 4.82
N SER A 115 13.22 -15.39 5.64
CA SER A 115 12.48 -16.10 6.70
C SER A 115 11.13 -15.43 6.99
N LEU A 116 10.31 -16.10 7.80
CA LEU A 116 8.97 -15.65 8.21
C LEU A 116 8.96 -14.89 9.55
N ASP A 117 10.12 -14.54 10.10
CA ASP A 117 10.16 -13.73 11.33
C ASP A 117 9.85 -12.25 11.04
N LYS A 118 9.42 -11.54 12.09
CA LYS A 118 8.96 -10.15 12.02
C LYS A 118 9.99 -9.22 11.38
N ASP A 119 11.25 -9.35 11.79
CA ASP A 119 12.30 -8.42 11.41
C ASP A 119 12.68 -8.65 9.95
N SER A 120 12.83 -9.91 9.53
CA SER A 120 13.14 -10.25 8.13
C SER A 120 12.04 -9.78 7.16
N ILE A 121 10.75 -9.98 7.49
CA ILE A 121 9.63 -9.49 6.69
C ILE A 121 9.65 -7.96 6.62
N THR A 122 9.82 -7.29 7.76
CA THR A 122 9.78 -5.83 7.82
C THR A 122 10.96 -5.22 7.07
N SER A 123 12.15 -5.78 7.21
CA SER A 123 13.35 -5.37 6.49
C SER A 123 13.17 -5.49 4.97
N ALA A 124 12.63 -6.61 4.49
CA ALA A 124 12.33 -6.80 3.07
C ALA A 124 11.33 -5.77 2.56
N MET A 125 10.25 -5.51 3.30
CA MET A 125 9.28 -4.48 2.93
C MET A 125 9.90 -3.07 2.88
N ARG A 126 10.74 -2.72 3.86
CA ARG A 126 11.44 -1.42 3.89
C ARG A 126 12.45 -1.25 2.76
N GLN A 127 12.94 -2.34 2.18
CA GLN A 127 13.82 -2.34 1.01
C GLN A 127 13.05 -2.34 -0.32
N GLY A 128 11.72 -2.49 -0.28
CA GLY A 128 10.88 -2.59 -1.47
C GLY A 128 10.86 -3.99 -2.08
N ASP A 129 11.28 -5.02 -1.34
CA ASP A 129 11.28 -6.43 -1.77
C ASP A 129 9.90 -7.07 -1.61
N PHE A 130 8.88 -6.41 -2.17
CA PHE A 130 7.51 -6.92 -2.18
C PHE A 130 6.72 -6.37 -3.37
N TYR A 131 5.56 -6.97 -3.63
CA TYR A 131 4.57 -6.41 -4.55
C TYR A 131 3.17 -6.50 -3.96
N SER A 132 2.31 -5.58 -4.39
CA SER A 132 0.88 -5.58 -4.08
C SER A 132 0.11 -6.51 -5.02
N SER A 133 -0.87 -7.22 -4.49
CA SER A 133 -1.69 -8.16 -5.24
C SER A 133 -3.17 -8.07 -4.85
N THR A 134 -4.03 -8.33 -5.82
CA THR A 134 -5.49 -8.50 -5.68
C THR A 134 -5.95 -9.86 -6.21
N GLY A 135 -5.03 -10.82 -6.39
CA GLY A 135 -5.34 -12.10 -7.03
C GLY A 135 -4.16 -12.78 -7.71
N ILE A 136 -3.13 -12.02 -8.08
CA ILE A 136 -1.99 -12.52 -8.88
C ILE A 136 -0.84 -12.93 -7.96
N THR A 137 -0.32 -14.13 -8.16
CA THR A 137 0.94 -14.56 -7.54
C THR A 137 2.00 -14.80 -8.60
N LEU A 138 3.17 -14.18 -8.39
CA LEU A 138 4.34 -14.33 -9.23
C LEU A 138 5.21 -15.44 -8.68
N ARG A 139 5.63 -16.37 -9.54
CA ARG A 139 6.63 -17.38 -9.19
C ARG A 139 8.03 -16.78 -9.06
N ARG A 140 8.35 -15.81 -9.92
CA ARG A 140 9.66 -15.14 -9.97
C ARG A 140 9.45 -13.72 -10.49
N LEU A 141 10.09 -12.76 -9.83
CA LEU A 141 10.18 -11.37 -10.25
C LEU A 141 11.67 -11.02 -10.36
N GLU A 142 12.10 -10.64 -11.55
CA GLU A 142 13.48 -10.25 -11.84
C GLU A 142 13.50 -8.87 -12.42
N TYR A 143 14.48 -8.09 -12.01
CA TYR A 143 14.76 -6.78 -12.56
C TYR A 143 16.09 -6.85 -13.30
N ASP A 144 16.08 -6.45 -14.56
CA ASP A 144 17.23 -6.40 -15.45
C ASP A 144 17.47 -4.93 -15.85
N GLU A 145 18.53 -4.33 -15.31
CA GLU A 145 18.88 -2.93 -15.56
C GLU A 145 19.22 -2.65 -17.03
N GLU A 146 19.74 -3.65 -17.76
CA GLU A 146 20.18 -3.49 -19.14
C GLU A 146 19.02 -3.48 -20.14
N ARG A 147 17.82 -3.91 -19.71
CA ARG A 147 16.60 -3.97 -20.54
C ARG A 147 15.61 -2.83 -20.28
N ARG A 148 16.06 -1.77 -19.62
CA ARG A 148 15.22 -0.66 -19.18
C ARG A 148 15.04 0.43 -20.25
#